data_AF-A0A3C0W6L0-F1
#
_entry.id   AF-A0A3C0W6L0-F1
#
_cell.length_a   1.000
_cell.length_b   1.000
_cell.length_c   1.000
_cell.angle_alpha   90.00
_cell.angle_beta   90.00
_cell.angle_gamma   90.00
#
_symmetry.space_group_name_H-M   'P 1'
#
loop_
_entity.id
_entity.type
_entity.pdbx_description
1 polymer ?
#
loop_
_entity_poly.entity_id
_entity_poly.type
_entity_poly.pdbx_seq_one_letter_code
_entity_poly.pdbx_strand_id
1 'polypeptide(L)' 'HVARLSGLTVDVLADFERENVDPGDEARSRLQAALEEGGAVFLNEEDGGLGVRLKFTRKDVRSIRRMENEGGPVGDDDV' A
#
# COMPACT_ATOMS: atom_id res chain seq x y z
N HIS A 1 8.26 -4.72 6.45
CA HIS A 1 7.30 -5.43 5.57
C HIS A 1 7.58 -5.14 4.10
N VAL A 2 7.77 -3.88 3.71
CA VAL A 2 8.12 -3.46 2.33
C VAL A 2 9.40 -4.10 1.79
N ALA A 3 10.51 -4.13 2.53
CA ALA A 3 11.78 -4.73 2.06
C ALA A 3 11.61 -6.17 1.53
N ARG A 4 10.83 -6.98 2.26
CA ARG A 4 10.51 -8.36 1.86
C ARG A 4 9.64 -8.42 0.60
N LEU A 5 8.67 -7.52 0.46
CA LEU A 5 7.77 -7.47 -0.70
C LEU A 5 8.48 -6.95 -1.96
N SER A 6 9.41 -5.99 -1.81
CA SER A 6 10.21 -5.45 -2.92
C SER A 6 11.44 -6.31 -3.26
N GLY A 7 11.71 -7.36 -2.49
CA GLY A 7 12.90 -8.21 -2.66
C GLY A 7 14.22 -7.49 -2.37
N LEU A 8 14.18 -6.38 -1.61
CA LEU A 8 15.36 -5.63 -1.20
C LEU A 8 15.80 -6.01 0.21
N THR A 9 17.10 -5.92 0.46
CA THR A 9 17.66 -6.01 1.81
C THR A 9 17.28 -4.78 2.63
N VAL A 10 17.25 -4.93 3.95
CA VAL A 10 16.94 -3.82 4.87
C VAL A 10 17.96 -2.69 4.74
N ASP A 11 19.24 -3.02 4.52
CA ASP A 11 20.32 -2.02 4.40
C ASP A 11 20.12 -1.12 3.16
N VAL A 12 19.93 -1.71 1.98
CA VAL A 12 19.62 -0.98 0.73
C VAL A 12 18.40 -0.05 0.89
N LEU A 13 17.35 -0.52 1.58
CA LEU A 13 16.17 0.31 1.84
C LEU A 13 16.48 1.47 2.79
N ALA A 14 17.27 1.21 3.84
CA ALA A 14 17.65 2.22 4.83
C ALA A 14 18.57 3.30 4.23
N ASP A 15 19.48 2.92 3.35
CA ASP A 15 20.39 3.85 2.64
C ASP A 15 19.59 4.72 1.66
N PHE A 16 18.63 4.14 0.96
CA PHE A 16 17.71 4.89 0.10
C PHE A 16 16.87 5.91 0.90
N GLU A 17 16.33 5.52 2.05
CA GLU A 17 15.50 6.40 2.89
C GLU A 17 16.29 7.52 3.59
N ARG A 18 17.51 7.24 4.03
CA ARG A 18 18.29 8.14 4.90
C ARG A 18 19.37 8.92 4.16
N GLU A 19 20.05 8.26 3.22
CA GLU A 19 21.25 8.80 2.56
C GLU A 19 20.98 9.24 1.12
N ASN A 20 19.73 9.08 0.64
CA ASN A 20 19.32 9.42 -0.72
C ASN A 20 20.19 8.70 -1.78
N VAL A 21 20.64 7.49 -1.44
CA VAL A 21 21.40 6.62 -2.33
C VAL A 21 20.44 6.01 -3.34
N ASP A 22 20.67 6.24 -4.62
CA ASP A 22 19.83 5.67 -5.69
C ASP A 22 19.99 4.14 -5.73
N PRO A 23 18.93 3.35 -5.46
CA PRO A 23 19.00 1.90 -5.47
C PRO A 23 18.96 1.32 -6.91
N GLY A 24 18.82 2.17 -7.92
CA GLY A 24 18.72 1.81 -9.32
C GLY A 24 17.28 1.62 -9.81
N ASP A 25 17.08 1.69 -11.12
CA ASP A 25 15.75 1.67 -11.76
C ASP A 25 14.95 0.40 -11.45
N GLU A 26 15.62 -0.76 -11.48
CA GLU A 26 14.97 -2.03 -11.19
C GLU A 26 14.48 -2.10 -9.73
N ALA A 27 15.31 -1.66 -8.77
CA ALA A 27 14.95 -1.63 -7.37
C ALA A 27 13.82 -0.62 -7.10
N ARG A 28 13.85 0.55 -7.74
CA ARG A 28 12.76 1.54 -7.69
C ARG A 28 11.45 0.97 -8.21
N SER A 29 11.48 0.27 -9.34
CA SER A 29 10.28 -0.37 -9.91
C SER A 29 9.68 -1.42 -8.96
N ARG A 30 10.52 -2.26 -8.34
CA ARG A 30 10.06 -3.24 -7.35
C ARG A 30 9.51 -2.58 -6.07
N LEU A 31 10.13 -1.49 -5.62
CA LEU A 31 9.63 -0.70 -4.48
C LEU A 31 8.27 -0.07 -4.78
N GLN A 32 8.11 0.53 -5.96
CA GLN A 32 6.84 1.08 -6.41
C GLN A 32 5.75 0.00 -6.43
N ALA A 33 6.02 -1.15 -7.05
CA ALA A 33 5.08 -2.26 -7.11
C ALA A 33 4.67 -2.77 -5.71
N ALA A 34 5.64 -2.93 -4.80
CA ALA A 34 5.37 -3.35 -3.42
C ALA A 34 4.51 -2.32 -2.64
N LEU A 35 4.71 -1.02 -2.90
CA LEU A 35 3.89 0.04 -2.30
C LEU A 35 2.48 0.08 -2.89
N GLU A 36 2.34 -0.14 -4.20
CA GLU A 36 1.05 -0.22 -4.89
C GLU A 36 0.24 -1.44 -4.43
N GLU A 37 0.87 -2.59 -4.22
CA GLU A 37 0.27 -3.76 -3.56
C GLU A 37 -0.24 -3.41 -2.15
N GLY A 38 0.52 -2.59 -1.43
CA GLY A 38 0.13 -2.02 -0.13
C GLY A 38 -0.98 -0.97 -0.18
N GLY A 39 -1.47 -0.64 -1.38
CA GLY A 39 -2.56 0.31 -1.60
C GLY A 39 -2.11 1.75 -1.84
N ALA A 40 -0.82 2.01 -2.08
CA ALA A 40 -0.38 3.27 -2.66
C ALA A 40 -0.82 3.40 -4.13
N VAL A 41 -0.96 4.62 -4.61
CA VAL A 41 -1.20 4.95 -6.02
C VAL A 41 -0.28 6.12 -6.34
N PHE A 42 0.69 5.88 -7.22
CA PHE A 42 1.59 6.91 -7.71
C PHE A 42 0.87 7.73 -8.80
N LEU A 43 0.98 9.04 -8.70
CA LEU A 43 0.40 10.00 -9.64
C LEU A 43 1.52 10.55 -10.50
N ASN A 44 1.33 10.43 -11.81
CA ASN A 44 2.27 11.02 -12.76
C ASN A 44 1.92 12.51 -12.94
N GLU A 45 2.83 13.26 -13.57
CA GLU A 45 2.64 14.70 -13.77
C GLU A 45 1.35 15.02 -14.55
N GLU A 46 0.92 14.13 -15.44
CA GLU A 46 -0.32 14.23 -16.22
C GLU A 46 -1.59 14.16 -15.36
N ASP A 47 -1.52 13.63 -14.14
CA ASP A 47 -2.64 13.49 -13.20
C ASP A 47 -2.88 14.77 -12.36
N GLY A 48 -2.28 15.90 -12.75
CA GLY A 48 -2.38 17.18 -12.03
C GLY A 48 -1.29 17.40 -10.98
N GLY A 49 -0.15 16.71 -11.12
CA GLY A 49 1.05 16.88 -10.30
C GLY A 49 1.66 15.56 -9.83
N LEU A 50 2.97 15.56 -9.59
CA LEU A 50 3.70 14.41 -9.06
C LEU A 50 3.34 14.16 -7.58
N GLY A 51 2.98 12.92 -7.24
CA GLY A 51 2.66 12.60 -5.86
C GLY A 51 2.24 11.15 -5.62
N VAL A 52 1.78 10.88 -4.40
CA VAL A 52 1.28 9.57 -3.97
C VAL A 52 -0.03 9.76 -3.22
N ARG A 53 -1.04 8.95 -3.53
CA ARG A 53 -2.30 8.85 -2.77
C ARG A 53 -2.55 7.42 -2.32
N LEU A 54 -3.46 7.21 -1.37
CA LEU A 54 -3.92 5.87 -1.02
C LEU A 54 -5.13 5.48 -1.88
N LYS A 55 -5.18 4.22 -2.33
CA LYS A 55 -6.28 3.64 -3.10
C LYS A 55 -7.61 3.71 -2.34
N PHE A 56 -7.56 3.51 -1.03
CA PHE A 56 -8.71 3.64 -0.14
C PHE A 56 -8.48 4.79 0.82
N THR A 57 -9.42 5.72 0.88
CA THR A 57 -9.37 6.78 1.87
C THR A 57 -9.70 6.21 3.25
N ARG A 58 -9.34 6.93 4.32
CA ARG A 58 -9.77 6.57 5.69
C ARG A 58 -11.29 6.47 5.83
N LYS A 59 -12.05 7.18 4.98
CA LYS A 59 -13.52 7.10 4.94
C LYS A 59 -13.97 5.77 4.33
N ASP A 60 -13.36 5.34 3.23
CA ASP A 60 -13.68 4.08 2.56
C ASP A 60 -13.37 2.89 3.46
N VAL A 61 -12.22 2.90 4.13
CA VAL A 61 -11.85 1.86 5.11
C VAL A 61 -12.86 1.78 6.25
N ARG A 62 -13.35 2.92 6.77
CA ARG A 62 -14.40 2.92 7.80
C ARG A 62 -15.73 2.37 7.29
N SER A 63 -16.08 2.65 6.04
CA SER A 63 -17.29 2.11 5.41
C SER A 63 -17.21 0.60 5.24
N ILE A 64 -16.08 0.08 4.75
CA ILE A 64 -15.84 -1.36 4.59
C ILE A 64 -15.94 -2.06 5.95
N ARG A 65 -15.25 -1.54 6.97
CA ARG A 65 -15.30 -2.11 8.33
C ARG A 65 -16.71 -2.13 8.92
N ARG A 66 -17.53 -1.13 8.60
CA ARG A 66 -18.94 -1.09 9.03
C ARG A 66 -19.73 -2.21 8.35
N MET A 67 -19.56 -2.40 7.04
CA MET A 67 -20.21 -3.47 6.28
C MET A 67 -19.79 -4.86 6.76
N GLU A 68 -18.52 -5.06 7.15
CA GLU A 68 -18.05 -6.31 7.76
C GLU A 68 -18.67 -6.57 9.15
N ASN A 69 -19.01 -5.51 9.90
CA ASN A 69 -19.64 -5.62 11.22
C ASN A 69 -21.18 -5.58 11.17
N GLU A 70 -21.80 -5.49 9.98
CA GLU A 70 -23.26 -5.57 9.78
C GLU A 70 -23.77 -7.02 9.62
N GLY A 71 -22.89 -8.02 9.79
CA GLY A 71 -23.28 -9.39 10.08
C GLY A 71 -23.87 -9.48 11.49
N GLY A 72 -25.17 -9.25 11.62
CA GLY A 72 -25.93 -9.50 12.85
C GLY A 72 -25.78 -10.96 13.34
N PRO A 73 -26.23 -11.27 14.57
CA PRO A 73 -26.05 -12.61 15.15
C PRO A 73 -26.52 -13.69 14.18
N VAL A 74 -25.69 -14.74 14.02
CA VAL A 74 -26.07 -15.99 13.34
C VAL A 74 -27.38 -16.44 13.98
N GLY A 75 -28.48 -16.41 13.23
CA GLY A 75 -29.71 -17.07 13.65
C GLY A 75 -29.40 -18.56 13.75
N ASP A 76 -29.64 -19.15 14.91
CA ASP A 76 -29.71 -20.61 15.05
C ASP A 76 -30.74 -21.11 14.02
N ASP A 77 -30.25 -21.75 12.97
CA ASP A 77 -31.07 -22.48 12.01
C ASP A 77 -31.21 -23.92 12.55
N ASP A 78 -32.20 -24.12 13.42
CA ASP A 78 -32.73 -25.44 13.76
C ASP A 78 -33.67 -25.89 12.62
N VAL A 79 -33.16 -26.70 11.68
CA VAL A 79 -33.95 -27.52 10.74
C VAL A 79 -33.42 -28.94 10.60
#